data_AF-A0A285RDD0-F1
#
_entry.id   AF-A0A285RDD0-F1
#
_cell.length_a   1.000
_cell.length_b   1.000
_cell.length_c   1.000
_cell.angle_alpha   90.00
_cell.angle_beta   90.00
_cell.angle_gamma   90.00
#
_symmetry.space_group_name_H-M   'P 1'
#
loop_
_entity.id
_entity.type
_entity.pdbx_description
1 polymer ?
#
loop_
_entity_poly.entity_id
_entity_poly.type
_entity_poly.pdbx_seq_one_letter_code
_entity_poly.pdbx_strand_id
1 'polypeptide(L)'
;MLKKGSTVSFRIPKHTDEKLLNYLNTLKQEQGRNFSSVLAANLLKSLEDGLTQRERKVITLPIPSTLTQDECDWLNHPQNIEILIKFIVQAFNKNVDIPYTALSEQHIERINTTDNAKAVSSVSKNFIFSQMLK
;
A
#
# COMPACT_ATOMS: atom_id res chain seq x y z
N MET A 1 22.36 -21.84 -19.94
CA MET A 1 21.68 -20.53 -19.91
C MET A 1 20.60 -20.50 -20.98
N LEU A 2 19.45 -19.87 -20.69
CA LEU A 2 18.39 -19.64 -21.67
C LEU A 2 18.86 -18.63 -22.72
N LYS A 3 18.44 -18.81 -23.98
CA LYS A 3 18.79 -17.93 -25.11
C LYS A 3 17.52 -17.50 -25.83
N LYS A 4 17.55 -16.35 -26.51
CA LYS A 4 16.42 -15.93 -27.36
C LYS A 4 16.08 -17.05 -28.36
N GLY A 5 14.81 -17.42 -28.47
CA GLY A 5 14.35 -18.51 -29.34
C GLY A 5 14.43 -19.93 -28.74
N SER A 6 14.88 -20.10 -27.48
CA SER A 6 14.84 -21.41 -26.82
C SER A 6 13.41 -21.77 -26.39
N THR A 7 12.99 -23.00 -26.68
CA THR A 7 11.69 -23.53 -26.22
C THR A 7 11.71 -23.80 -24.71
N VAL A 8 10.70 -23.28 -24.01
CA VAL A 8 10.43 -23.58 -22.60
C VAL A 8 9.11 -24.32 -22.51
N SER A 9 9.13 -25.53 -21.93
CA SER A 9 7.93 -26.33 -21.70
C SER A 9 7.64 -26.37 -20.20
N PHE A 10 6.40 -26.07 -19.82
CA PHE A 10 5.96 -26.08 -18.43
C PHE A 10 4.62 -26.81 -18.29
N ARG A 11 4.39 -27.38 -17.10
CA ARG A 11 3.13 -28.02 -16.72
C ARG A 11 2.30 -27.06 -15.89
N ILE A 12 0.99 -27.12 -16.06
CA ILE A 12 0.06 -26.39 -15.22
C ILE A 12 0.08 -27.04 -13.80
N PRO A 13 0.28 -26.26 -12.73
CA PRO A 13 0.24 -26.78 -11.36
C PRO A 13 -1.13 -27.36 -11.00
N LYS A 14 -1.16 -28.32 -10.07
CA LYS A 14 -2.42 -28.94 -9.62
C LYS A 14 -3.36 -27.96 -8.90
N HIS A 15 -2.83 -26.95 -8.22
CA HIS A 15 -3.59 -25.96 -7.46
C HIS A 15 -3.96 -24.73 -8.30
N THR A 16 -4.29 -24.93 -9.57
CA THR A 16 -4.69 -23.83 -10.47
C THR A 16 -6.20 -23.61 -10.36
N ASP A 17 -6.63 -22.35 -10.26
CA ASP A 17 -8.05 -21.98 -10.22
C ASP A 17 -8.78 -22.43 -11.51
N GLU A 18 -10.00 -22.95 -11.36
CA GLU A 18 -10.80 -23.50 -12.46
C GLU A 18 -11.15 -22.43 -13.49
N LYS A 19 -11.34 -21.19 -13.04
CA LYS A 19 -11.57 -20.03 -13.94
C LYS A 19 -10.42 -19.84 -14.92
N LEU A 20 -9.18 -20.01 -14.47
CA LEU A 20 -8.00 -19.86 -15.32
C LEU A 20 -7.88 -21.01 -16.33
N LEU A 21 -8.19 -22.24 -15.91
CA LEU A 21 -8.21 -23.40 -16.81
C LEU A 21 -9.24 -23.22 -17.92
N ASN A 22 -10.43 -22.74 -17.59
CA ASN A 22 -11.48 -22.47 -18.58
C ASN A 22 -11.05 -21.40 -19.58
N TYR A 23 -10.48 -20.29 -19.10
CA TYR A 23 -9.92 -19.24 -19.96
C TYR A 23 -8.87 -19.78 -20.93
N LEU A 24 -7.91 -20.59 -20.44
CA LEU A 24 -6.87 -21.17 -21.28
C LEU A 24 -7.43 -22.14 -22.33
N ASN A 25 -8.47 -22.90 -21.97
CA ASN A 25 -9.14 -23.81 -22.90
C ASN A 25 -9.88 -23.04 -24.00
N THR A 26 -10.61 -21.98 -23.65
CA THR A 26 -11.27 -21.09 -24.63
C THR A 26 -10.23 -20.46 -25.56
N LEU A 27 -9.15 -19.90 -25.01
CA LEU A 27 -8.08 -19.30 -25.79
C LEU A 27 -7.42 -20.32 -26.74
N LYS A 28 -7.28 -21.57 -26.31
CA LYS A 28 -6.77 -22.66 -27.15
C LYS A 28 -7.73 -23.03 -28.28
N GLN A 29 -9.04 -23.01 -28.03
CA GLN A 29 -10.05 -23.25 -29.06
C GLN A 29 -10.06 -22.11 -30.11
N GLU A 30 -9.93 -20.87 -29.67
CA GLU A 30 -9.89 -19.68 -30.55
C GLU A 30 -8.62 -19.61 -31.40
N GLN A 31 -7.45 -19.78 -30.79
CA GLN A 31 -6.16 -19.54 -31.45
C GLN A 31 -5.56 -20.79 -32.11
N GLY A 32 -6.04 -21.99 -31.75
CA GLY A 32 -5.61 -23.26 -32.32
C GLY A 32 -4.09 -23.45 -32.32
N ARG A 33 -3.48 -23.45 -33.50
CA ARG A 33 -2.03 -23.63 -33.70
C ARG A 33 -1.18 -22.49 -33.15
N ASN A 34 -1.74 -21.29 -33.05
CA ASN A 34 -1.03 -20.09 -32.59
C ASN A 34 -1.12 -19.90 -31.07
N PHE A 35 -1.84 -20.78 -30.37
CA PHE A 35 -2.08 -20.70 -28.92
C PHE A 35 -0.78 -20.47 -28.13
N SER A 36 0.25 -21.27 -28.37
CA SER A 36 1.52 -21.17 -27.64
C SER A 36 2.25 -19.86 -27.92
N SER A 37 2.18 -19.32 -29.14
CA SER A 37 2.80 -18.04 -29.50
C SER A 37 2.09 -16.87 -28.81
N VAL A 38 0.76 -16.90 -28.79
CA VAL A 38 -0.06 -15.86 -28.14
C VAL A 38 0.10 -15.93 -26.62
N LEU A 39 0.07 -17.13 -26.03
CA LEU A 39 0.29 -17.33 -24.60
C LEU A 39 1.69 -16.87 -24.18
N ALA A 40 2.72 -17.17 -24.99
CA ALA A 40 4.08 -16.73 -24.72
C ALA A 40 4.20 -15.19 -24.72
N ALA A 41 3.55 -14.50 -25.66
CA ALA A 41 3.53 -13.04 -25.71
C ALA A 41 2.85 -12.44 -24.47
N ASN A 42 1.69 -12.97 -24.08
CA ASN A 42 0.97 -12.52 -22.88
C ASN A 42 1.77 -12.78 -21.61
N LEU A 43 2.38 -13.97 -21.50
CA LEU A 43 3.22 -14.34 -20.35
C LEU A 43 4.47 -13.45 -20.25
N LEU A 44 5.12 -13.15 -21.37
CA LEU A 44 6.27 -12.24 -21.40
C LEU A 44 5.88 -10.85 -20.93
N LYS A 45 4.76 -10.29 -21.44
CA LYS A 45 4.23 -9.01 -21.01
C LYS A 45 3.95 -8.99 -19.49
N SER A 46 3.30 -10.03 -18.97
CA SER A 46 3.04 -10.13 -17.52
C SER A 46 4.32 -10.21 -16.68
N LEU A 47 5.36 -10.90 -17.17
CA LEU A 47 6.65 -10.96 -16.51
C LEU A 47 7.38 -9.60 -16.55
N GLU A 48 7.34 -8.90 -17.69
CA GLU A 48 7.88 -7.54 -17.85
C GLU A 48 7.18 -6.54 -16.93
N ASP A 49 5.86 -6.60 -16.84
CA ASP A 49 5.06 -5.80 -15.92
C ASP A 49 5.43 -6.09 -14.46
N GLY A 50 5.60 -7.37 -14.11
CA GLY A 50 6.04 -7.80 -12.78
C GLY A 50 7.47 -7.36 -12.43
N LEU A 51 8.38 -7.36 -13.41
CA LEU A 51 9.73 -6.81 -13.23
C LEU A 51 9.69 -5.30 -12.99
N THR A 52 8.88 -4.58 -13.77
CA THR A 52 8.69 -3.13 -13.64
C THR A 52 8.06 -2.75 -12.30
N GLN A 53 7.07 -3.52 -11.82
CA GLN A 53 6.44 -3.32 -10.51
C GLN A 53 7.39 -3.62 -9.34
N ARG A 54 8.33 -4.57 -9.49
CA ARG A 54 9.36 -4.81 -8.46
C ARG A 54 10.31 -3.62 -8.31
N GLU A 55 10.60 -2.93 -9.41
CA GLU A 55 11.46 -1.74 -9.41
C GLU A 55 10.74 -0.50 -8.85
N ARG A 56 9.44 -0.36 -9.10
CA ARG A 56 8.62 0.72 -8.55
C ARG A 56 7.88 0.27 -7.30
N LYS A 57 8.43 0.55 -6.13
CA LYS A 57 7.73 0.46 -4.82
C LYS A 57 6.65 1.55 -4.69
N VAL A 58 5.71 1.61 -5.63
CA VAL A 58 4.61 2.59 -5.64
C VAL A 58 3.34 1.84 -5.25
N ILE A 59 2.84 2.12 -4.06
CA ILE A 59 1.54 1.63 -3.59
C ILE A 59 0.49 2.55 -4.22
N THR A 60 -0.17 2.08 -5.28
CA THR A 60 -1.32 2.79 -5.85
C THR A 60 -2.57 2.32 -5.10
N LEU A 61 -3.05 3.15 -4.18
CA LEU A 61 -4.31 2.88 -3.49
C LEU A 61 -5.45 3.53 -4.28
N PRO A 62 -6.41 2.75 -4.79
CA PRO A 62 -7.62 3.33 -5.35
C PRO A 62 -8.37 4.03 -4.21
N ILE A 63 -8.45 5.34 -4.30
CA ILE A 63 -9.21 6.16 -3.36
C ILE A 63 -10.70 5.80 -3.55
N PRO A 64 -11.47 5.51 -2.48
CA PRO A 64 -12.88 5.14 -2.60
C PRO A 64 -13.69 6.26 -3.27
N SER A 65 -14.66 5.89 -4.09
CA SER A 65 -15.43 6.81 -4.95
C SER A 65 -16.37 7.77 -4.19
N THR A 66 -16.37 7.77 -2.86
CA THR A 66 -17.29 8.52 -2.01
C THR A 66 -16.55 9.35 -0.96
N LEU A 67 -15.51 10.09 -1.35
CA LEU A 67 -14.89 11.08 -0.48
C LEU A 67 -15.46 12.46 -0.75
N THR A 68 -15.84 13.14 0.33
CA THR A 68 -16.21 14.55 0.32
C THR A 68 -14.98 15.42 0.04
N GLN A 69 -15.20 16.66 -0.38
CA GLN A 69 -14.12 17.61 -0.67
C GLN A 69 -13.21 17.82 0.56
N ASP A 70 -13.81 17.93 1.75
CA ASP A 70 -13.08 18.10 3.01
C ASP A 70 -12.20 16.88 3.33
N GLU A 71 -12.68 15.67 3.03
CA GLU A 71 -11.87 14.46 3.24
C GLU A 71 -10.74 14.33 2.20
N CYS A 72 -10.98 14.75 0.95
CA CYS A 72 -9.90 14.87 -0.05
C CYS A 72 -8.84 15.89 0.39
N ASP A 73 -9.26 17.04 0.92
CA ASP A 73 -8.36 18.09 1.40
C ASP A 73 -7.62 17.66 2.68
N TRP A 74 -8.28 16.89 3.55
CA TRP A 74 -7.64 16.23 4.68
C TRP A 74 -6.59 15.22 4.21
N LEU A 75 -6.91 14.38 3.21
CA LEU A 75 -5.96 13.41 2.64
C LEU A 75 -4.76 14.08 1.96
N ASN A 76 -4.93 15.27 1.39
CA ASN A 76 -3.86 16.02 0.72
C ASN A 76 -2.95 16.79 1.69
N HIS A 77 -3.35 16.93 2.96
CA HIS A 77 -2.53 17.64 3.95
C HIS A 77 -1.23 16.85 4.25
N PRO A 78 -0.05 17.49 4.26
CA PRO A 78 1.25 16.79 4.36
C PRO A 78 1.37 15.84 5.56
N GLN A 79 0.83 16.25 6.71
CA GLN A 79 0.88 15.46 7.94
C GLN A 79 -0.03 14.22 7.88
N ASN A 80 -1.18 14.34 7.22
CA ASN A 80 -2.14 13.25 7.13
C ASN A 80 -1.63 12.18 6.16
N ILE A 81 -0.99 12.58 5.06
CA ILE A 81 -0.27 11.67 4.16
C ILE A 81 0.79 10.88 4.94
N GLU A 82 1.56 11.55 5.79
CA GLU A 82 2.61 10.89 6.58
C GLU A 82 2.04 9.82 7.53
N ILE A 83 0.95 10.14 8.23
CA ILE A 83 0.23 9.20 9.11
C ILE A 83 -0.30 8.01 8.31
N LEU A 84 -0.89 8.26 7.14
CA LEU A 84 -1.42 7.20 6.28
C LEU A 84 -0.32 6.30 5.76
N ILE A 85 0.80 6.85 5.28
CA ILE A 85 1.95 6.06 4.83
C ILE A 85 2.43 5.16 5.96
N LYS A 86 2.57 5.69 7.18
CA LYS A 86 2.97 4.91 8.36
C LYS A 86 1.98 3.77 8.65
N PHE A 87 0.69 4.07 8.65
CA PHE A 87 -0.37 3.08 8.88
C PHE A 87 -0.35 1.97 7.82
N ILE A 88 -0.21 2.35 6.55
CA ILE A 88 -0.14 1.41 5.43
C ILE A 88 1.09 0.50 5.58
N VAL A 89 2.26 1.07 5.85
CA VAL A 89 3.50 0.32 6.08
C VAL A 89 3.35 -0.63 7.27
N GLN A 90 2.70 -0.20 8.36
CA GLN A 90 2.43 -1.04 9.53
C GLN A 90 1.47 -2.19 9.19
N ALA A 91 0.38 -1.91 8.48
CA ALA A 91 -0.62 -2.92 8.09
C ALA A 91 -0.01 -4.01 7.19
N PHE A 92 0.92 -3.63 6.31
CA PHE A 92 1.63 -4.57 5.44
C PHE A 92 2.77 -5.31 6.15
N ASN A 93 3.46 -4.67 7.09
CA ASN A 93 4.58 -5.27 7.84
C ASN A 93 4.13 -5.74 9.22
N LYS A 94 3.41 -6.87 9.29
CA LYS A 94 2.87 -7.50 10.52
C LYS A 94 3.88 -7.76 11.69
N ASN A 95 5.13 -7.28 11.63
CA ASN A 95 6.20 -7.47 12.61
C ASN A 95 7.11 -6.22 12.81
N VAL A 96 6.63 -4.99 12.64
CA VAL A 96 7.45 -3.79 12.91
C VAL A 96 6.78 -2.92 13.98
N ASP A 97 7.25 -3.06 15.22
CA ASP A 97 6.98 -2.12 16.31
C ASP A 97 7.81 -0.85 16.10
N ILE A 98 7.32 0.08 15.29
CA ILE A 98 7.84 1.46 15.30
C ILE A 98 7.05 2.20 16.37
N PRO A 99 7.67 2.64 17.48
CA PRO A 99 6.95 3.39 18.50
C PRO A 99 6.43 4.69 17.86
N TYR A 100 5.10 4.82 17.81
CA TYR A 100 4.35 5.98 17.29
C TYR A 100 4.76 7.31 17.96
N THR A 101 5.48 7.25 19.09
CA THR A 101 5.77 8.38 19.97
C THR A 101 6.83 9.35 19.46
N ALA A 102 7.59 9.06 18.39
CA ALA A 102 8.73 9.91 18.03
C ALA A 102 8.39 11.16 17.19
N LEU A 103 7.14 11.36 16.74
CA LEU A 103 6.82 12.45 15.80
C LEU A 103 5.54 13.26 16.12
N SER A 104 5.01 13.19 17.34
CA SER A 104 3.88 14.03 17.76
C SER A 104 4.25 15.17 18.72
N GLU A 105 5.50 15.29 19.16
CA GLU A 105 5.87 16.26 20.21
C GLU A 105 6.20 17.67 19.71
N GLN A 106 6.13 17.97 18.41
CA GLN A 106 6.31 19.33 17.93
C GLN A 106 5.18 19.76 17.00
N HIS A 107 4.35 20.70 17.48
CA HIS A 107 3.31 21.45 16.77
C HIS A 107 1.94 20.78 16.58
N ILE A 108 1.23 20.53 17.68
CA ILE A 108 -0.21 20.85 17.75
C ILE A 108 -0.41 21.97 18.78
N GLU A 109 0.18 23.13 18.50
CA GLU A 109 -0.25 24.41 19.07
C GLU A 109 -0.21 25.39 17.90
N ARG A 110 -1.38 25.67 17.29
CA ARG A 110 -1.68 26.86 16.44
C ARG A 110 -2.93 26.73 15.55
N ILE A 111 -3.85 25.81 15.85
CA ILE A 111 -5.20 25.92 15.31
C ILE A 111 -6.12 25.91 16.52
N ASN A 112 -6.89 26.98 16.71
CA ASN A 112 -7.77 27.31 17.85
C ASN A 112 -7.14 28.25 18.91
N THR A 113 -6.82 29.47 18.49
CA THR A 113 -6.96 30.63 19.38
C THR A 113 -8.04 31.54 18.82
N THR A 114 -9.28 31.33 19.27
CA THR A 114 -10.13 32.44 19.70
C THR A 114 -11.08 31.91 20.79
N ASP A 115 -11.06 32.59 21.93
CA ASP A 115 -12.03 32.55 23.03
C ASP A 115 -12.05 31.36 24.01
N ASN A 116 -11.15 31.42 25.01
CA ASN A 116 -11.56 31.63 26.41
C ASN A 116 -10.34 31.71 27.34
N ALA A 117 -9.93 32.94 27.63
CA ALA A 117 -8.97 33.24 28.69
C ALA A 117 -9.63 33.02 30.07
N LYS A 118 -9.29 31.94 30.78
CA LYS A 118 -9.23 31.87 32.28
C LYS A 118 -8.83 30.54 32.93
N ALA A 119 -8.40 29.51 32.20
CA ALA A 119 -8.09 28.19 32.81
C ALA A 119 -6.62 27.73 32.72
N VAL A 120 -5.65 28.63 32.51
CA VAL A 120 -4.27 28.27 32.09
C VAL A 120 -3.25 28.19 33.25
N SER A 121 -3.60 28.38 34.53
CA SER A 121 -2.58 28.38 35.61
C SER A 121 -2.58 27.19 36.56
N SER A 122 -3.49 26.22 36.45
CA SER A 122 -3.64 25.14 37.44
C SER A 122 -3.26 23.73 36.99
N VAL A 123 -3.04 23.48 35.69
CA VAL A 123 -2.79 22.11 35.18
C VAL A 123 -1.28 21.78 35.05
N SER A 124 -0.41 22.79 35.05
CA SER A 124 1.02 22.61 34.73
C SER A 124 1.93 22.20 35.90
N LYS A 125 1.40 21.92 37.11
CA LYS A 125 2.23 21.49 38.26
C LYS A 125 2.11 20.00 38.63
N ASN A 126 1.12 19.28 38.13
CA ASN A 126 0.83 17.92 38.61
C ASN A 126 1.37 16.78 37.73
N PHE A 127 1.97 17.08 36.57
CA PHE A 127 2.45 16.02 35.67
C PHE A 127 3.96 15.75 35.78
N ILE A 128 4.76 16.70 36.28
CA ILE A 128 6.22 16.57 36.35
C ILE A 128 6.68 15.72 37.55
N PHE A 129 5.87 15.57 38.62
CA PHE A 129 6.33 14.91 39.85
C PHE A 129 6.09 13.38 39.90
N SER A 130 5.31 12.78 38.99
CA SER A 130 5.02 11.33 39.04
C SER A 130 6.08 10.45 38.36
N GLN A 131 7.01 11.03 37.60
CA GLN A 131 8.08 10.32 36.90
C GLN A 131 9.40 10.21 37.70
N MET A 132 9.41 10.56 38.99
CA MET A 132 10.61 10.47 39.85
C MET A 132 10.49 9.50 41.03
N LEU A 133 9.45 8.65 41.07
CA LEU A 133 9.35 7.57 42.05
C LEU A 133 8.67 6.34 41.43
N LYS A 134 9.43 5.57 40.65
CA LYS A 134 9.40 4.10 40.57
C LYS A 134 10.48 3.59 39.64
#